data_AF-A0AA95F165-F1
#
_entry.id   AF-A0AA95F165-F1
#
_cell.length_a   1.000
_cell.length_b   1.000
_cell.length_c   1.000
_cell.angle_alpha   90.00
_cell.angle_beta   90.00
_cell.angle_gamma   90.00
#
_symmetry.space_group_name_H-M   'P 1'
#
loop_
_entity.id
_entity.type
_entity.pdbx_description
1 polymer ?
#
loop_
_entity_poly.entity_id
_entity_poly.type
_entity_poly.pdbx_seq_one_letter_code
_entity_poly.pdbx_strand_id
1 'polypeptide(L)'
;MDADDFIRRWSEAPISERAHYQTFIGQLCRLIGVAAPDDERTGDLDYCFERPVKFLHEDGGSHPGYIDCYRRGAFVLEAKQSGKRGAGGALDPQPQLALFGGRGRKTTAPSSTAETLMRNAKRQAENYAKALDEWPPFIVVVDVGRAIELWSDFGRQGKAYVPFPDRARYRIEMAHLRDEAVRERLRRVCGS
;
A
#
# COMPACT_ATOMS: atom_id res chain seq x y z
N MET A 1 15.44 -16.42 4.28
CA MET A 1 15.61 -15.32 3.33
C MET A 1 16.00 -14.12 4.15
N ASP A 2 17.20 -13.57 3.90
CA ASP A 2 17.63 -12.32 4.53
C ASP A 2 17.11 -11.10 3.74
N ALA A 3 17.50 -9.90 4.19
CA ALA A 3 17.06 -8.66 3.55
C ALA A 3 17.57 -8.51 2.12
N ASP A 4 18.82 -8.88 1.84
CA ASP A 4 19.41 -8.73 0.52
C ASP A 4 18.78 -9.68 -0.50
N ASP A 5 18.50 -10.92 -0.12
CA ASP A 5 17.78 -11.87 -0.95
C ASP A 5 16.35 -11.42 -1.24
N PHE A 6 15.64 -10.89 -0.23
CA PHE A 6 14.30 -10.36 -0.41
C PHE A 6 14.29 -9.18 -1.39
N ILE A 7 15.21 -8.23 -1.19
CA ILE A 7 15.33 -7.03 -2.03
C ILE A 7 15.64 -7.42 -3.46
N ARG A 8 16.64 -8.29 -3.68
CA ARG A 8 17.02 -8.75 -5.01
C ARG A 8 15.84 -9.41 -5.71
N ARG A 9 15.20 -10.39 -5.05
CA ARG A 9 14.04 -11.12 -5.59
C ARG A 9 12.95 -10.16 -6.07
N TRP A 10 12.47 -9.26 -5.21
CA TRP A 10 11.30 -8.44 -5.53
C TRP A 10 11.62 -7.20 -6.37
N SER A 11 12.85 -6.70 -6.32
CA SER A 11 13.31 -5.62 -7.22
C SER A 11 13.48 -6.10 -8.66
N GLU A 12 13.75 -7.39 -8.87
CA GLU A 12 13.95 -7.99 -10.20
C GLU A 12 12.74 -8.78 -10.70
N ALA A 13 11.81 -9.15 -9.81
CA ALA A 13 10.61 -9.91 -10.15
C ALA A 13 9.86 -9.32 -11.36
N PRO A 14 9.45 -10.17 -12.32
CA PRO A 14 8.66 -9.75 -13.47
C PRO A 14 7.29 -9.25 -13.02
N ILE A 15 6.61 -8.53 -13.92
CA ILE A 15 5.30 -7.94 -13.64
C ILE A 15 4.28 -9.02 -13.23
N SER A 16 4.29 -10.19 -13.87
CA SER A 16 3.40 -11.31 -13.53
C SER A 16 3.63 -11.87 -12.12
N GLU A 17 4.86 -11.88 -11.61
CA GLU A 17 5.14 -12.32 -10.24
C GLU A 17 4.72 -11.27 -9.21
N ARG A 18 4.90 -9.99 -9.53
CA ARG A 18 4.45 -8.88 -8.66
C ARG A 18 2.92 -8.79 -8.54
N ALA A 19 2.18 -9.33 -9.50
CA ALA A 19 0.73 -9.44 -9.41
C ALA A 19 0.29 -10.35 -8.25
N HIS A 20 1.13 -11.30 -7.83
CA HIS A 20 0.88 -12.16 -6.67
C HIS A 20 1.33 -11.49 -5.37
N TYR A 21 0.67 -10.38 -5.01
CA TYR A 21 1.02 -9.57 -3.85
C TYR A 21 1.01 -10.36 -2.52
N GLN A 22 0.16 -11.38 -2.38
CA GLN A 22 0.09 -12.22 -1.18
C GLN A 22 1.43 -12.91 -0.88
N THR A 23 2.14 -13.38 -1.92
CA THR A 23 3.48 -13.97 -1.78
C THR A 23 4.49 -12.93 -1.29
N PHE A 24 4.41 -11.69 -1.78
CA PHE A 24 5.26 -10.59 -1.32
C PHE A 24 5.02 -10.30 0.16
N ILE A 25 3.76 -10.16 0.57
CA ILE A 25 3.38 -9.86 1.95
C ILE A 25 3.80 -10.99 2.89
N GLY A 26 3.55 -12.26 2.53
CA GLY A 26 3.97 -13.40 3.34
C GLY A 26 5.49 -13.47 3.52
N GLN A 27 6.27 -13.20 2.48
CA GLN A 27 7.72 -13.14 2.59
C GLN A 27 8.21 -11.92 3.40
N LEU A 28 7.53 -10.78 3.28
CA LEU A 28 7.81 -9.60 4.09
C LEU A 28 7.57 -9.89 5.57
N CYS A 29 6.47 -10.57 5.92
CA CYS A 29 6.15 -10.96 7.29
C CYS A 29 7.26 -11.84 7.89
N ARG A 30 7.74 -12.83 7.11
CA ARG A 30 8.89 -13.67 7.50
C ARG A 30 10.17 -12.84 7.69
N LEU A 31 10.44 -11.87 6.80
CA LEU A 31 11.62 -11.00 6.89
C LEU A 31 11.62 -10.15 8.16
N ILE A 32 10.46 -9.65 8.59
CA ILE A 32 10.31 -8.82 9.80
C ILE A 32 9.97 -9.66 11.06
N GLY A 33 9.84 -10.98 10.90
CA GLY A 33 9.63 -11.97 11.97
C GLY A 33 8.24 -11.95 12.61
N VAL A 34 7.20 -11.56 11.88
CA VAL A 34 5.80 -11.60 12.36
C VAL A 34 5.03 -12.75 11.69
N ALA A 35 3.91 -13.16 12.27
CA ALA A 35 3.00 -14.12 11.63
C ALA A 35 2.51 -13.59 10.27
N ALA A 36 2.27 -14.50 9.31
CA ALA A 36 1.65 -14.12 8.05
C ALA A 36 0.13 -14.08 8.19
N PRO A 37 -0.59 -13.32 7.34
CA PRO A 37 -2.04 -13.40 7.29
C PRO A 37 -2.48 -14.84 6.97
N ASP A 38 -3.64 -15.25 7.50
CA ASP A 38 -4.22 -16.60 7.36
C ASP A 38 -3.44 -17.74 8.05
N ASP A 39 -2.36 -17.45 8.79
CA ASP A 39 -1.69 -18.45 9.64
C ASP A 39 -2.57 -18.86 10.85
N GLU A 40 -3.43 -17.97 11.32
CA GLU A 40 -4.32 -18.18 12.47
C GLU A 40 -5.70 -18.67 11.99
N ARG A 41 -5.98 -19.95 12.24
CA ARG A 41 -7.26 -20.70 12.13
C ARG A 41 -8.22 -20.26 11.00
N THR A 42 -8.46 -21.17 10.05
CA THR A 42 -9.49 -21.04 8.99
C THR A 42 -10.79 -20.40 9.48
N GLY A 43 -11.16 -19.26 8.88
CA GLY A 43 -12.38 -18.53 9.17
C GLY A 43 -12.22 -17.36 10.15
N ASP A 44 -11.04 -17.17 10.75
CA ASP A 44 -10.71 -15.92 11.42
C ASP A 44 -10.46 -14.82 10.37
N LEU A 45 -11.14 -13.70 10.54
CA LEU A 45 -11.05 -12.54 9.65
C LEU A 45 -10.34 -11.36 10.33
N ASP A 46 -9.67 -11.63 11.46
CA ASP A 46 -8.91 -10.65 12.22
C ASP A 46 -7.50 -10.47 11.70
N TYR A 47 -6.93 -11.45 10.97
CA TYR A 47 -5.69 -11.27 10.22
C TYR A 47 -5.66 -12.13 8.95
N CYS A 48 -6.16 -11.58 7.84
CA CYS A 48 -6.39 -12.34 6.61
C CYS A 48 -6.06 -11.57 5.34
N PHE A 49 -5.90 -12.28 4.22
CA PHE A 49 -5.97 -11.70 2.89
C PHE A 49 -7.42 -11.51 2.43
N GLU A 50 -7.64 -10.63 1.46
CA GLU A 50 -8.92 -10.44 0.75
C GLU A 50 -10.14 -10.31 1.69
N ARG A 51 -9.98 -9.55 2.79
CA ARG A 51 -11.03 -9.36 3.80
C ARG A 51 -12.26 -8.72 3.15
N PRO A 52 -13.43 -9.38 3.13
CA PRO A 52 -14.62 -8.77 2.57
C PRO A 52 -15.07 -7.57 3.41
N VAL A 53 -15.54 -6.52 2.78
CA VAL A 53 -16.12 -5.34 3.43
C VAL A 53 -17.35 -4.90 2.67
N LYS A 54 -18.33 -4.31 3.37
CA LYS A 54 -19.56 -3.80 2.76
C LYS A 54 -19.56 -2.30 2.85
N PHE A 55 -19.61 -1.64 1.70
CA PHE A 55 -19.81 -0.20 1.65
C PHE A 55 -21.30 0.11 1.69
N LEU A 56 -21.72 0.92 2.65
CA LEU A 56 -23.09 1.38 2.79
C LEU A 56 -23.24 2.75 2.11
N HIS A 57 -24.28 2.91 1.31
CA HIS A 57 -24.65 4.18 0.67
C HIS A 57 -25.81 4.84 1.41
N GLU A 58 -25.91 6.17 1.32
CA GLU A 58 -26.98 6.95 1.97
C GLU A 58 -28.38 6.62 1.41
N ASP A 59 -28.46 6.07 0.20
CA ASP A 59 -29.68 5.61 -0.45
C ASP A 59 -30.15 4.21 0.02
N GLY A 60 -29.44 3.60 0.98
CA GLY A 60 -29.70 2.25 1.48
C GLY A 60 -29.09 1.13 0.62
N GLY A 61 -28.41 1.46 -0.48
CA GLY A 61 -27.65 0.53 -1.27
C GLY A 61 -26.39 0.03 -0.55
N SER A 62 -25.89 -1.13 -0.98
CA SER A 62 -24.55 -1.58 -0.58
C SER A 62 -23.82 -2.23 -1.74
N HIS A 63 -22.49 -2.13 -1.73
CA HIS A 63 -21.65 -2.90 -2.64
C HIS A 63 -20.52 -3.59 -1.88
N PRO A 64 -20.12 -4.79 -2.32
CA PRO A 64 -18.99 -5.49 -1.71
C PRO A 64 -17.66 -4.86 -2.14
N GLY A 65 -16.69 -4.95 -1.24
CA GLY A 65 -15.28 -4.70 -1.49
C GLY A 65 -14.40 -5.74 -0.81
N TYR A 66 -13.12 -5.75 -1.15
CA TYR A 66 -12.13 -6.67 -0.58
C TYR A 66 -10.86 -5.90 -0.26
N ILE A 67 -10.43 -5.98 0.99
CA ILE A 67 -9.17 -5.38 1.45
C ILE A 67 -8.06 -6.39 1.18
N ASP A 68 -7.02 -5.99 0.46
CA ASP A 68 -5.95 -6.92 0.04
C ASP A 68 -5.34 -7.68 1.23
N CYS A 69 -5.03 -6.96 2.32
CA CYS A 69 -4.63 -7.57 3.59
C CYS A 69 -5.11 -6.71 4.76
N TYR A 70 -5.62 -7.37 5.80
CA TYR A 70 -6.23 -6.72 6.95
C TYR A 70 -5.76 -7.37 8.24
N ARG A 71 -5.46 -6.55 9.25
CA ARG A 71 -5.27 -6.99 10.63
C ARG A 71 -6.09 -6.11 11.58
N ARG A 72 -7.04 -6.71 12.31
CA ARG A 72 -7.92 -6.02 13.27
C ARG A 72 -7.09 -5.27 14.29
N GLY A 73 -7.48 -4.03 14.55
CA GLY A 73 -6.82 -3.18 15.53
C GLY A 73 -5.45 -2.65 15.11
N ALA A 74 -4.87 -3.11 13.98
CA ALA A 74 -3.51 -2.78 13.54
C ALA A 74 -3.49 -2.04 12.19
N PHE A 75 -3.93 -2.66 11.09
CA PHE A 75 -3.82 -2.01 9.78
C PHE A 75 -4.84 -2.50 8.74
N VAL A 76 -5.06 -1.65 7.74
CA VAL A 76 -5.52 -2.06 6.40
C VAL A 76 -4.39 -1.85 5.41
N LEU A 77 -4.23 -2.80 4.47
CA LEU A 77 -3.18 -2.76 3.46
C LEU A 77 -3.80 -2.86 2.07
N GLU A 78 -3.37 -1.95 1.19
CA GLU A 78 -3.67 -1.99 -0.25
C GLU A 78 -2.37 -2.21 -1.03
N ALA A 79 -2.34 -3.24 -1.88
CA ALA A 79 -1.22 -3.58 -2.73
C ALA A 79 -1.51 -3.17 -4.18
N LYS A 80 -0.60 -2.41 -4.77
CA LYS A 80 -0.59 -2.07 -6.18
C LYS A 80 0.72 -2.51 -6.81
N GLN A 81 0.70 -2.48 -8.13
CA GLN A 81 1.86 -2.76 -8.94
C GLN A 81 2.02 -1.65 -9.97
N SER A 82 2.99 -0.76 -9.74
CA SER A 82 3.37 0.18 -10.79
C SER A 82 4.31 -0.51 -11.79
N GLY A 83 4.09 -0.28 -13.08
CA GLY A 83 5.06 -0.66 -14.10
C GLY A 83 6.38 0.06 -13.87
N LYS A 84 7.52 -0.63 -13.95
CA LYS A 84 8.80 0.06 -14.05
C LYS A 84 8.77 0.89 -15.34
N ARG A 85 8.92 2.21 -15.24
CA ARG A 85 9.46 2.98 -16.38
C ARG A 85 10.83 2.39 -16.66
N GLY A 86 10.94 1.61 -17.72
CA GLY A 86 12.25 1.25 -18.24
C GLY A 86 12.99 2.55 -18.57
N ALA A 87 14.28 2.62 -18.27
CA ALA A 87 15.14 3.55 -18.99
C ALA A 87 15.04 3.16 -20.48
N GLY A 88 14.21 3.88 -21.24
CA GLY A 88 14.06 3.70 -22.69
C GLY A 88 13.04 2.67 -23.19
N GLY A 89 12.00 2.31 -22.43
CA GLY A 89 10.92 1.43 -22.92
C GLY A 89 9.65 2.20 -23.26
N ALA A 90 9.33 2.35 -24.55
CA ALA A 90 8.18 3.09 -25.05
C ALA A 90 6.85 2.43 -24.69
N LEU A 91 6.06 3.08 -23.83
CA LEU A 91 4.60 3.13 -23.95
C LEU A 91 4.18 4.56 -23.58
N ASP A 92 4.03 5.36 -24.63
CA ASP A 92 3.53 6.72 -24.60
C ASP A 92 2.03 6.66 -24.92
N PRO A 93 1.09 6.68 -23.96
CA PRO A 93 -0.21 7.24 -24.25
C PRO A 93 -0.02 8.75 -24.24
N GLN A 94 0.21 9.33 -25.42
CA GLN A 94 0.32 10.78 -25.58
C GLN A 94 -0.78 11.47 -24.78
N PRO A 95 -0.47 12.46 -23.92
CA PRO A 95 -1.48 13.42 -23.54
C PRO A 95 -1.72 14.33 -24.75
N GLN A 96 -2.64 13.93 -25.63
CA GLN A 96 -3.25 14.82 -26.62
C GLN A 96 -4.09 15.88 -25.88
N LEU A 97 -3.44 16.81 -25.19
CA LEU A 97 -4.13 17.98 -24.62
C LEU A 97 -3.15 19.14 -24.31
N ALA A 98 -2.29 19.50 -25.26
CA ALA A 98 -1.45 20.69 -25.15
C ALA A 98 -1.67 21.71 -26.30
N LEU A 99 -2.76 21.62 -27.06
CA LEU A 99 -3.00 22.51 -28.21
C LEU A 99 -4.00 23.66 -27.97
N PHE A 100 -4.58 23.80 -26.78
CA PHE A 100 -5.49 24.92 -26.50
C PHE A 100 -5.05 25.75 -25.29
N GLY A 101 -4.27 26.81 -25.59
CA GLY A 101 -4.40 28.17 -25.05
C GLY A 101 -4.38 28.42 -23.54
N GLY A 102 -3.45 29.29 -23.11
CA GLY A 102 -3.75 30.29 -22.08
C GLY A 102 -2.83 30.32 -20.86
N ARG A 103 -1.95 31.33 -20.84
CA ARG A 103 -1.37 32.07 -19.69
C ARG A 103 -1.31 31.35 -18.32
N GLY A 104 -0.08 31.05 -17.92
CA GLY A 104 0.44 31.36 -16.58
C GLY A 104 -0.26 30.72 -15.38
N ARG A 105 -0.02 29.42 -15.16
CA ARG A 105 -0.23 28.79 -13.85
C ARG A 105 1.03 28.00 -13.52
N LYS A 106 1.63 28.24 -12.34
CA LYS A 106 2.82 27.51 -11.85
C LYS A 106 2.58 26.01 -12.07
N THR A 107 3.31 25.42 -13.00
CA THR A 107 3.20 24.01 -13.34
C THR A 107 3.85 23.20 -12.23
N THR A 108 3.04 22.71 -11.29
CA THR A 108 3.44 21.57 -10.45
C THR A 108 3.90 20.48 -11.41
N ALA A 109 5.13 19.97 -11.26
CA ALA A 109 5.65 18.92 -12.12
C ALA A 109 4.61 17.79 -12.23
N PRO A 110 4.34 17.25 -13.43
CA PRO A 110 3.37 16.18 -13.59
C PRO A 110 3.76 15.01 -12.68
N SER A 111 2.91 14.71 -11.71
CA SER A 111 3.08 13.59 -10.76
C SER A 111 3.28 12.31 -11.56
N SER A 112 4.32 11.54 -11.23
CA SER A 112 4.61 10.30 -11.96
C SER A 112 3.39 9.36 -11.93
N THR A 113 3.22 8.51 -12.95
CA THR A 113 2.14 7.50 -12.98
C THR A 113 2.12 6.66 -11.70
N ALA A 114 3.30 6.36 -11.14
CA ALA A 114 3.46 5.63 -9.89
C ALA A 114 2.95 6.41 -8.67
N GLU A 115 3.27 7.70 -8.54
CA GLU A 115 2.71 8.53 -7.45
C GLU A 115 1.19 8.64 -7.52
N THR A 116 0.63 8.75 -8.73
CA THR A 116 -0.82 8.76 -8.91
C THR A 116 -1.46 7.44 -8.51
N LEU A 117 -0.82 6.32 -8.85
CA LEU A 117 -1.25 4.99 -8.43
C LEU A 117 -1.24 4.86 -6.90
N MET A 118 -0.16 5.25 -6.24
CA MET A 118 -0.01 5.18 -4.78
C MET A 118 -1.03 6.07 -4.05
N ARG A 119 -1.27 7.28 -4.55
CA ARG A 119 -2.29 8.18 -4.00
C ARG A 119 -3.70 7.59 -4.13
N ASN A 120 -4.01 6.95 -5.26
CA ASN A 120 -5.30 6.27 -5.45
C ASN A 120 -5.45 5.06 -4.51
N ALA A 121 -4.38 4.29 -4.33
CA ALA A 121 -4.35 3.16 -3.40
C ALA A 121 -4.54 3.59 -1.94
N LYS A 122 -3.89 4.68 -1.52
CA LYS A 122 -4.16 5.28 -0.20
C LYS A 122 -5.63 5.65 -0.03
N ARG A 123 -6.23 6.34 -1.01
CA ARG A 123 -7.64 6.72 -0.96
C ARG A 123 -8.55 5.49 -0.88
N GLN A 124 -8.20 4.42 -1.57
CA GLN A 124 -8.92 3.15 -1.49
C GLN A 124 -8.83 2.54 -0.09
N ALA A 125 -7.63 2.47 0.49
CA ALA A 125 -7.43 2.00 1.87
C ALA A 125 -8.18 2.87 2.90
N GLU A 126 -8.24 4.19 2.71
CA GLU A 126 -9.04 5.09 3.55
C GLU A 126 -10.54 4.80 3.45
N ASN A 127 -11.04 4.51 2.26
CA ASN A 127 -12.44 4.13 2.08
C ASN A 127 -12.74 2.80 2.76
N TYR A 128 -11.84 1.82 2.68
CA TYR A 128 -11.97 0.57 3.42
C TYR A 128 -11.97 0.79 4.93
N ALA A 129 -11.04 1.59 5.45
CA ALA A 129 -10.99 1.93 6.86
C ALA A 129 -12.31 2.55 7.38
N LYS A 130 -12.97 3.38 6.56
CA LYS A 130 -14.27 3.98 6.88
C LYS A 130 -15.43 2.99 6.88
N ALA A 131 -15.32 1.90 6.13
CA ALA A 131 -16.35 0.88 6.01
C ALA A 131 -16.21 -0.25 7.06
N LEU A 132 -15.16 -0.20 7.89
CA LEU A 132 -14.98 -1.09 9.03
C LEU A 132 -15.67 -0.51 10.27
N ASP A 133 -16.06 -1.39 11.19
CA ASP A 133 -16.67 -1.01 12.47
C ASP A 133 -15.67 -0.23 13.35
N GLU A 134 -14.40 -0.60 13.29
CA GLU A 134 -13.30 0.04 14.03
C GLU A 134 -12.24 0.54 13.06
N TRP A 135 -11.84 1.79 13.25
CA TRP A 135 -10.84 2.41 12.38
C TRP A 135 -9.45 1.91 12.77
N PRO A 136 -8.69 1.36 11.80
CA PRO A 136 -7.34 0.88 12.06
C PRO A 136 -6.40 2.06 12.38
N PRO A 137 -5.38 1.88 13.23
CA PRO A 137 -4.42 2.94 13.52
C PRO A 137 -3.48 3.19 12.34
N PHE A 138 -3.29 2.22 11.43
CA PHE A 138 -2.44 2.35 10.26
C PHE A 138 -3.15 2.03 8.94
N ILE A 139 -2.75 2.76 7.91
CA ILE A 139 -2.92 2.40 6.50
C ILE A 139 -1.54 2.08 5.94
N VAL A 140 -1.44 0.93 5.29
CA VAL A 140 -0.24 0.50 4.57
C VAL A 140 -0.54 0.46 3.07
N VAL A 141 0.31 1.07 2.26
CA VAL A 141 0.18 0.98 0.80
C VAL A 141 1.46 0.38 0.25
N VAL A 142 1.33 -0.66 -0.55
CA VAL A 142 2.48 -1.39 -1.12
C VAL A 142 2.51 -1.18 -2.63
N ASP A 143 3.63 -0.73 -3.16
CA ASP A 143 4.00 -0.90 -4.57
C ASP A 143 4.94 -2.11 -4.65
N VAL A 144 4.43 -3.26 -5.08
CA VAL A 144 5.12 -4.54 -4.95
C VAL A 144 6.50 -4.50 -5.61
N GLY A 145 7.53 -4.74 -4.81
CA GLY A 145 8.94 -4.70 -5.28
C GLY A 145 9.50 -3.31 -5.53
N ARG A 146 8.85 -2.23 -5.06
CA ARG A 146 9.31 -0.85 -5.21
C ARG A 146 9.30 -0.08 -3.90
N ALA A 147 8.15 0.01 -3.23
CA ALA A 147 8.01 0.79 -2.01
C ALA A 147 6.87 0.33 -1.11
N ILE A 148 6.95 0.66 0.17
CA ILE A 148 5.89 0.52 1.17
C ILE A 148 5.68 1.92 1.77
N GLU A 149 4.45 2.39 1.83
CA GLU A 149 4.09 3.66 2.47
C GLU A 149 3.28 3.41 3.73
N LEU A 150 3.66 4.08 4.82
CA LEU A 150 3.00 3.99 6.11
C LEU A 150 2.28 5.29 6.45
N TRP A 151 1.02 5.17 6.84
CA TRP A 151 0.19 6.28 7.28
C TRP A 151 -0.50 5.93 8.58
N SER A 152 -0.65 6.89 9.50
CA SER A 152 -1.24 6.65 10.82
C SER A 152 -2.36 7.62 11.16
N ASP A 153 -3.37 7.14 11.88
CA ASP A 153 -4.32 7.94 12.65
C ASP A 153 -4.44 7.36 14.07
N PHE A 154 -3.52 7.72 14.95
CA PHE A 154 -3.54 7.26 16.34
C PHE A 154 -4.72 7.82 17.14
N GLY A 155 -5.31 8.93 16.70
CA GLY A 155 -6.51 9.46 17.32
C GLY A 155 -7.73 8.57 17.08
N ARG A 156 -7.69 7.69 16.06
CA ARG A 156 -8.82 6.90 15.56
C ARG A 156 -10.10 7.74 15.40
N GLN A 157 -9.91 9.03 15.12
CA GLN A 157 -11.00 9.99 14.94
C GLN A 157 -11.48 9.99 13.50
N GLY A 158 -10.71 9.36 12.61
CA GLY A 158 -11.06 9.18 11.23
C GLY A 158 -11.01 10.44 10.38
N LYS A 159 -10.32 11.47 10.88
CA LYS A 159 -10.22 12.77 10.24
C LYS A 159 -9.20 12.76 9.10
N ALA A 160 -8.01 12.22 9.33
CA ALA A 160 -6.97 12.10 8.31
C ALA A 160 -5.83 11.18 8.74
N TYR A 161 -5.44 10.23 7.89
CA TYR A 161 -4.20 9.48 8.04
C TYR A 161 -3.02 10.33 7.57
N VAL A 162 -2.04 10.52 8.44
CA VAL A 162 -0.83 11.33 8.20
C VAL A 162 0.40 10.44 7.97
N PRO A 163 1.43 10.92 7.25
CA PRO A 163 2.66 10.16 7.02
C PRO A 163 3.30 9.68 8.34
N PHE A 164 3.64 8.39 8.43
CA PHE A 164 4.26 7.80 9.62
C PHE A 164 5.64 7.21 9.30
N PRO A 165 6.69 7.49 10.10
CA PRO A 165 6.69 8.28 11.33
C PRO A 165 6.67 9.79 11.05
N ASP A 166 7.00 10.20 9.83
CA ASP A 166 6.99 11.59 9.37
C ASP A 166 7.01 11.67 7.84
N ARG A 167 6.92 12.89 7.31
CA ARG A 167 6.87 13.18 5.87
C ARG A 167 8.12 12.77 5.09
N ALA A 168 9.27 12.61 5.74
CA ALA A 168 10.52 12.22 5.06
C ALA A 168 10.70 10.71 5.03
N ARG A 169 10.15 9.98 6.01
CA ARG A 169 10.44 8.56 6.25
C ARG A 169 9.23 7.63 6.10
N TYR A 170 8.09 8.16 5.68
CA TYR A 170 6.87 7.36 5.49
C TYR A 170 6.94 6.40 4.31
N ARG A 171 7.73 6.75 3.28
CA ARG A 171 7.95 5.93 2.11
C ARG A 171 9.24 5.12 2.27
N ILE A 172 9.08 3.81 2.31
CA ILE A 172 10.13 2.82 2.50
C ILE A 172 10.39 2.14 1.15
N GLU A 173 11.45 2.54 0.46
CA GLU A 173 11.89 1.85 -0.75
C GLU A 173 12.51 0.49 -0.40
N MET A 174 12.57 -0.42 -1.38
CA MET A 174 13.13 -1.76 -1.15
C MET A 174 14.54 -1.71 -0.54
N ALA A 175 15.41 -0.80 -1.00
CA ALA A 175 16.77 -0.67 -0.48
C ALA A 175 16.82 -0.32 1.03
N HIS A 176 15.81 0.40 1.55
CA HIS A 176 15.71 0.74 2.96
C HIS A 176 15.45 -0.47 3.86
N LEU A 177 14.97 -1.60 3.31
CA LEU A 177 14.75 -2.83 4.08
C LEU A 177 16.07 -3.47 4.56
N ARG A 178 17.24 -2.98 4.12
CA ARG A 178 18.54 -3.35 4.70
C ARG A 178 18.72 -2.81 6.11
N ASP A 179 18.12 -1.66 6.41
CA ASP A 179 18.17 -1.04 7.73
C ASP A 179 17.25 -1.81 8.70
N GLU A 180 17.84 -2.26 9.80
CA GLU A 180 17.14 -2.98 10.86
C GLU A 180 16.09 -2.11 11.55
N ALA A 181 16.33 -0.80 11.71
CA ALA A 181 15.36 0.11 12.31
C ALA A 181 14.09 0.26 11.45
N VAL A 182 14.23 0.14 10.12
CA VAL A 182 13.09 0.12 9.20
C VAL A 182 12.31 -1.19 9.33
N ARG A 183 13.00 -2.33 9.39
CA ARG A 183 12.36 -3.64 9.61
C ARG A 183 11.65 -3.71 10.95
N GLU A 184 12.26 -3.18 12.01
CA GLU A 184 11.67 -3.11 13.35
C GLU A 184 10.42 -2.22 13.37
N ARG A 185 10.42 -1.10 12.63
CA ARG A 185 9.22 -0.27 12.48
C ARG A 185 8.07 -1.05 11.82
N LEU A 186 8.36 -1.74 10.71
CA LEU A 186 7.37 -2.58 10.03
C LEU A 186 6.88 -3.70 10.94
N ARG A 187 7.78 -4.34 11.70
CA ARG A 187 7.44 -5.35 12.70
C ARG A 187 6.44 -4.82 13.73
N ARG A 188 6.63 -3.59 14.23
CA ARG A 188 5.70 -2.98 15.20
C ARG A 188 4.34 -2.64 14.60
N VAL A 189 4.30 -2.22 13.33
CA VAL A 189 3.03 -1.94 12.64
C VAL A 189 2.27 -3.23 12.34
N CYS A 190 2.97 -4.28 11.90
CA CYS A 190 2.34 -5.52 11.46
C CYS A 190 2.13 -6.55 12.58
N GLY A 191 2.90 -6.45 13.67
CA GLY A 191 2.87 -7.39 14.79
C GLY A 191 2.01 -6.93 15.98
N SER A 192 1.49 -5.70 15.95
CA SER A 192 0.61 -5.14 16.99
C SER A 192 -0.76 -5.79 17.05
#